data_AF-A0A2V7WC89-F1
#
_entry.id   AF-A0A2V7WC89-F1
#
_cell.length_a   1.000
_cell.length_b   1.000
_cell.length_c   1.000
_cell.angle_alpha   90.00
_cell.angle_beta   90.00
_cell.angle_gamma   90.00
#
_symmetry.space_group_name_H-M   'P 1'
#
loop_
_entity.id
_entity.type
_entity.pdbx_description
1 polymer ?
#
loop_
_entity_poly.entity_id
_entity_poly.type
_entity_poly.pdbx_seq_one_letter_code
_entity_poly.pdbx_strand_id
1 'polypeptide(L)'
;MREIYRKRGYVVRWENGTLVRVSESGIAIEEGELFTCEPEHREALWLSDEHVLATVETIRAIDVNIERLIVSHGIAEHEFDGRTWTEETHRVHLSIVNGRIRALIDSLDDVERVANAMKRVEQQEREAPKHLVLAPNVSAALLPSLPNVDQMAGGVDGKGHDIGETFGENWYRPSYRVRPIRMPLNLRLRTEKTGIDPDLPRAVALLAPPDGLTVRVLIDDGTRVYPATVHAGRIEAVSETVTWYPYAGGSFGAEMML
;
A
#
# COMPACT_ATOMS: atom_id res chain seq x y z
N MET A 1 -6.59 18.36 28.58
CA MET A 1 -5.24 18.53 28.01
C MET A 1 -5.45 18.87 26.55
N ARG A 2 -4.76 19.90 26.03
CA ARG A 2 -4.88 20.34 24.63
C ARG A 2 -3.71 19.76 23.86
N GLU A 3 -3.98 18.81 22.97
CA GLU A 3 -2.98 18.22 22.08
C GLU A 3 -3.02 18.95 20.73
N ILE A 4 -1.86 19.34 20.21
CA ILE A 4 -1.74 20.04 18.93
C ILE A 4 -0.83 19.25 18.00
N TYR A 5 -1.41 18.84 16.88
CA TYR A 5 -0.70 18.18 15.80
C TYR A 5 -0.63 19.10 14.58
N ARG A 6 0.56 19.31 14.05
CA ARG A 6 0.73 20.01 12.77
C ARG A 6 1.32 19.06 11.75
N LYS A 7 0.95 19.29 10.51
CA LYS A 7 1.60 18.64 9.38
C LYS A 7 1.62 19.61 8.20
N ARG A 8 2.53 19.36 7.28
CA ARG A 8 2.51 19.95 5.95
C ARG A 8 3.00 18.92 4.96
N GLY A 9 2.49 18.98 3.74
CA GLY A 9 2.77 17.99 2.73
C GLY A 9 2.93 18.64 1.36
N TYR A 10 3.71 17.96 0.52
CA TYR A 10 3.78 18.24 -0.89
C TYR A 10 3.80 16.93 -1.66
N VAL A 11 2.98 16.83 -2.71
CA VAL A 11 2.88 15.63 -3.55
C VAL A 11 2.95 16.05 -5.01
N VAL A 12 3.82 15.38 -5.75
CA VAL A 12 3.82 15.33 -7.21
C VAL A 12 3.17 14.02 -7.63
N ARG A 13 2.14 14.09 -8.47
CA ARG A 13 1.44 12.92 -9.01
C ARG A 13 1.31 13.05 -10.51
N TRP A 14 1.74 12.02 -11.23
CA TRP A 14 1.39 11.83 -12.61
C TRP A 14 0.20 10.87 -12.72
N GLU A 15 -0.82 11.23 -13.49
CA GLU A 15 -1.96 10.38 -13.80
C GLU A 15 -2.45 10.66 -15.21
N ASN A 16 -2.55 9.61 -16.05
CA ASN A 16 -3.17 9.66 -17.36
C ASN A 16 -2.71 10.84 -18.25
N GLY A 17 -1.40 11.11 -18.27
CA GLY A 17 -0.80 12.19 -19.08
C GLY A 17 -0.73 13.54 -18.38
N THR A 18 -1.28 13.68 -17.18
CA THR A 18 -1.32 14.94 -16.44
C THR A 18 -0.44 14.87 -15.21
N LEU A 19 0.36 15.91 -15.01
CA LEU A 19 1.15 16.09 -13.80
C LEU A 19 0.44 17.07 -12.85
N VAL A 20 0.13 16.59 -11.65
CA VAL A 20 -0.59 17.30 -10.60
C VAL A 20 0.38 17.55 -9.44
N ARG A 21 0.37 18.77 -8.91
CA ARG A 21 1.17 19.16 -7.74
C ARG A 21 0.22 19.67 -6.68
N VAL A 22 0.34 19.15 -5.47
CA VAL A 22 -0.53 19.50 -4.35
C VAL A 22 0.34 19.83 -3.15
N SER A 23 0.09 20.97 -2.55
CA SER A 23 0.62 21.30 -1.23
C SER A 23 -0.52 21.40 -0.24
N GLU A 24 -0.31 20.87 0.96
CA GLU A 24 -1.23 21.01 2.09
C GLU A 24 -0.47 21.45 3.35
N SER A 25 -1.10 22.23 4.20
CA SER A 25 -0.61 22.51 5.55
C SER A 25 -1.79 22.78 6.46
N GLY A 26 -1.74 22.22 7.66
CA GLY A 26 -2.85 22.28 8.59
C GLY A 26 -2.47 21.86 10.00
N ILE A 27 -3.36 22.22 10.91
CA ILE A 27 -3.29 21.91 12.34
C ILE A 27 -4.54 21.12 12.72
N ALA A 28 -4.34 20.10 13.56
CA ALA A 28 -5.40 19.36 14.24
C ALA A 28 -5.24 19.56 15.74
N ILE A 29 -6.34 19.85 16.43
CA ILE A 29 -6.36 20.19 17.85
C ILE A 29 -7.37 19.28 18.55
N GLU A 30 -6.91 18.55 19.56
CA GLU A 30 -7.75 17.73 20.43
C GLU A 30 -7.78 18.34 21.83
N GLU A 31 -8.98 18.69 22.31
CA GLU A 31 -9.19 19.29 23.63
C GLU A 31 -10.38 18.63 24.33
N GLY A 32 -10.07 17.67 25.22
CA GLY A 32 -11.11 16.85 25.84
C GLY A 32 -11.80 15.95 24.82
N GLU A 33 -13.10 16.16 24.59
CA GLU A 33 -13.87 15.44 23.57
C GLU A 33 -13.92 16.17 22.22
N LEU A 34 -13.43 17.42 22.18
CA LEU A 34 -13.48 18.25 20.99
C LEU A 34 -12.28 17.98 20.09
N PHE A 35 -12.55 17.76 18.80
CA PHE A 35 -11.55 17.67 17.75
C PHE A 35 -11.83 18.75 16.70
N THR A 36 -10.82 19.57 16.38
CA THR A 36 -10.93 20.63 15.38
C THR A 36 -9.74 20.58 14.41
N CYS A 37 -9.97 21.03 13.18
CA CYS A 37 -8.93 21.15 12.17
C CYS A 37 -9.08 22.48 11.44
N GLU A 38 -7.96 23.12 11.14
CA GLU A 38 -7.92 24.33 10.32
C GLU A 38 -6.68 24.35 9.41
N PRO A 39 -6.75 25.02 8.25
CA PRO A 39 -5.57 25.27 7.42
C PRO A 39 -4.53 26.10 8.18
N GLU A 40 -3.25 25.81 7.97
CA GLU A 40 -2.14 26.61 8.50
C GLU A 40 -1.36 27.20 7.31
N HIS A 41 -1.04 28.49 7.36
CA HIS A 41 -0.22 29.12 6.33
C HIS A 41 1.26 28.97 6.69
N ARG A 42 1.89 27.89 6.21
CA ARG A 42 3.33 27.67 6.28
C ARG A 42 3.95 27.63 4.88
N GLU A 43 5.27 27.83 4.82
CA GLU A 43 6.02 27.63 3.58
C GLU A 43 5.87 26.20 3.09
N ALA A 44 5.57 26.07 1.80
CA ALA A 44 5.35 24.78 1.17
C ALA A 44 6.66 23.99 1.11
N LEU A 45 6.56 22.68 1.38
CA LEU A 45 7.62 21.75 1.00
C LEU A 45 7.72 21.69 -0.52
N TRP A 46 8.87 21.28 -1.02
CA TRP A 46 9.10 21.15 -2.45
C TRP A 46 9.69 19.79 -2.78
N LEU A 47 9.21 19.20 -3.88
CA LEU A 47 9.77 18.01 -4.52
C LEU A 47 9.91 18.25 -6.02
N SER A 48 10.98 17.68 -6.58
CA SER A 48 11.19 17.63 -8.03
C SER A 48 10.21 16.66 -8.68
N ASP A 49 9.80 16.94 -9.92
CA ASP A 49 8.97 16.04 -10.71
C ASP A 49 9.79 14.96 -11.43
N GLU A 50 11.12 15.10 -11.44
CA GLU A 50 12.04 14.24 -12.23
C GLU A 50 11.88 12.77 -11.91
N HIS A 51 11.81 12.42 -10.62
CA HIS A 51 11.66 11.03 -10.20
C HIS A 51 10.34 10.44 -10.70
N VAL A 52 9.23 11.16 -10.55
CA VAL A 52 7.90 10.73 -11.02
C VAL A 52 7.91 10.52 -12.53
N LEU A 53 8.45 11.45 -13.30
CA LEU A 53 8.50 11.36 -14.75
C LEU A 53 9.42 10.23 -15.23
N ALA A 54 10.59 10.06 -14.61
CA ALA A 54 11.50 8.96 -14.93
C ALA A 54 10.86 7.59 -14.69
N THR A 55 10.13 7.44 -13.57
CA THR A 55 9.37 6.22 -13.27
C THR A 55 8.27 5.98 -14.30
N VAL A 56 7.52 7.01 -14.70
CA VAL A 56 6.46 6.90 -15.71
C VAL A 56 7.03 6.41 -17.04
N GLU A 57 8.13 7.00 -17.51
CA GLU A 57 8.76 6.61 -18.77
C GLU A 57 9.33 5.18 -18.72
N THR A 58 9.88 4.78 -17.57
CA THR A 58 10.34 3.41 -17.34
C THR A 58 9.19 2.40 -17.48
N ILE A 59 8.04 2.66 -16.84
CA ILE A 59 6.87 1.77 -16.91
C ILE A 59 6.26 1.75 -18.31
N ARG A 60 6.21 2.91 -18.99
CA ARG A 60 5.67 3.02 -20.37
C ARG A 60 6.50 2.30 -21.41
N ALA A 61 7.79 2.12 -21.17
CA ALA A 61 8.67 1.36 -22.06
C ALA A 61 8.38 -0.16 -22.04
N ILE A 62 7.55 -0.63 -21.10
CA ILE A 62 7.21 -2.04 -20.97
C ILE A 62 6.16 -2.41 -22.02
N ASP A 63 6.46 -3.46 -22.78
CA ASP A 63 5.60 -4.00 -23.83
C ASP A 63 4.38 -4.76 -23.25
N VAL A 64 3.41 -4.02 -22.71
CA VAL A 64 2.13 -4.53 -22.19
C VAL A 64 1.02 -3.49 -22.42
N ASN A 65 -0.23 -3.91 -22.44
CA ASN A 65 -1.34 -2.95 -22.50
C ASN A 65 -1.59 -2.36 -21.12
N ILE A 66 -1.17 -1.11 -20.93
CA ILE A 66 -1.41 -0.34 -19.70
C ILE A 66 -2.77 0.34 -19.81
N GLU A 67 -3.70 -0.03 -18.93
CA GLU A 67 -5.02 0.60 -18.86
C GLU A 67 -5.00 1.87 -18.00
N ARG A 68 -4.24 1.84 -16.89
CA ARG A 68 -4.11 2.96 -15.95
C ARG A 68 -2.72 2.96 -15.37
N LEU A 69 -2.12 4.14 -15.27
CA LEU A 69 -0.88 4.37 -14.55
C LEU A 69 -1.00 5.65 -13.71
N ILE A 70 -0.73 5.51 -12.43
CA ILE A 70 -0.53 6.61 -11.50
C ILE A 70 0.82 6.42 -10.85
N VAL A 71 1.63 7.47 -10.82
CA VAL A 71 2.89 7.51 -10.09
C VAL A 71 2.85 8.75 -9.22
N SER A 72 3.20 8.62 -7.94
CA SER A 72 3.26 9.76 -7.03
C SER A 72 4.47 9.71 -6.12
N HIS A 73 5.04 10.88 -5.88
CA HIS A 73 6.09 11.11 -4.91
C HIS A 73 5.62 12.21 -3.96
N GLY A 74 5.62 11.91 -2.67
CA GLY A 74 5.16 12.82 -1.63
C GLY A 74 6.16 12.95 -0.50
N ILE A 75 6.20 14.13 0.09
CA ILE A 75 6.91 14.43 1.33
C ILE A 75 5.91 15.03 2.32
N ALA A 76 5.99 14.60 3.57
CA ALA A 76 5.21 15.16 4.66
C ALA A 76 6.13 15.45 5.85
N GLU A 77 5.98 16.62 6.45
CA GLU A 77 6.58 16.97 7.72
C GLU A 77 5.48 17.01 8.78
N HIS A 78 5.79 16.51 9.95
CA HIS A 78 4.87 16.36 11.07
C HIS A 78 5.48 16.98 12.32
N GLU A 79 4.65 17.58 13.16
CA GLU A 79 5.05 18.20 14.42
C GLU A 79 4.02 17.89 15.51
N PHE A 80 4.49 17.35 16.64
CA PHE A 80 3.68 17.06 17.82
C PHE A 80 4.52 17.23 19.09
N ASP A 81 4.03 17.97 20.08
CA ASP A 81 4.70 18.20 21.37
C ASP A 81 6.20 18.53 21.25
N GLY A 82 6.55 19.39 20.29
CA GLY A 82 7.93 19.84 20.06
C GLY A 82 8.83 18.84 19.32
N ARG A 83 8.32 17.67 18.95
CA ARG A 83 9.01 16.70 18.08
C ARG A 83 8.62 16.94 16.64
N THR A 84 9.59 16.78 15.75
CA THR A 84 9.39 16.90 14.29
C THR A 84 9.93 15.66 13.61
N TRP A 85 9.20 15.16 12.61
CA TRP A 85 9.69 14.10 11.73
C TRP A 85 9.21 14.33 10.31
N THR A 86 9.93 13.74 9.35
CA THR A 86 9.62 13.82 7.93
C THR A 86 9.43 12.43 7.35
N GLU A 87 8.54 12.33 6.39
CA GLU A 87 8.22 11.10 5.68
C GLU A 87 8.22 11.35 4.19
N GLU A 88 8.80 10.41 3.47
CA GLU A 88 8.83 10.41 2.02
C GLU A 88 8.11 9.16 1.52
N THR A 89 7.23 9.32 0.53
CA THR A 89 6.38 8.25 0.03
C THR A 89 6.44 8.20 -1.49
N HIS A 90 6.76 7.03 -2.01
CA HIS A 90 6.70 6.73 -3.44
C HIS A 90 5.56 5.72 -3.64
N ARG A 91 4.64 6.01 -4.56
CA ARG A 91 3.54 5.09 -4.88
C ARG A 91 3.42 4.93 -6.38
N VAL A 92 3.16 3.70 -6.78
CA VAL A 92 2.73 3.36 -8.12
C VAL A 92 1.39 2.67 -8.00
N HIS A 93 0.50 2.97 -8.93
CA HIS A 93 -0.71 2.19 -9.15
C HIS A 93 -0.84 1.96 -10.65
N LEU A 94 -0.66 0.71 -11.05
CA LEU A 94 -0.60 0.27 -12.43
C LEU A 94 -1.65 -0.84 -12.67
N SER A 95 -2.46 -0.66 -13.71
CA SER A 95 -3.41 -1.65 -14.22
C SER A 95 -2.92 -2.12 -15.59
N ILE A 96 -2.54 -3.40 -15.68
CA ILE A 96 -2.15 -4.06 -16.93
C ILE A 96 -3.29 -4.97 -17.38
N VAL A 97 -3.61 -4.94 -18.67
CA VAL A 97 -4.66 -5.78 -19.26
C VAL A 97 -4.12 -6.73 -20.33
N ASN A 98 -4.61 -7.96 -20.34
CA ASN A 98 -4.43 -8.91 -21.43
C ASN A 98 -5.73 -9.71 -21.65
N GLY A 99 -6.42 -9.43 -22.76
CA GLY A 99 -7.74 -10.00 -23.04
C GLY A 99 -8.75 -9.58 -21.99
N ARG A 100 -9.25 -10.55 -21.21
CA ARG A 100 -10.22 -10.30 -20.12
C ARG A 100 -9.59 -10.16 -18.74
N ILE A 101 -8.27 -10.31 -18.65
CA ILE A 101 -7.54 -10.31 -17.38
C ILE A 101 -6.97 -8.92 -17.12
N ARG A 102 -7.22 -8.40 -15.92
CA ARG A 102 -6.69 -7.12 -15.42
C ARG A 102 -5.90 -7.37 -14.14
N ALA A 103 -4.60 -7.13 -14.17
CA ALA A 103 -3.72 -7.24 -13.00
C ALA A 103 -3.46 -5.85 -12.40
N LEU A 104 -3.52 -5.77 -11.07
CA LEU A 104 -3.21 -4.58 -10.29
C LEU A 104 -1.82 -4.69 -9.67
N ILE A 105 -1.04 -3.62 -9.80
CA ILE A 105 0.34 -3.54 -9.30
C ILE A 105 0.49 -2.23 -8.53
N ASP A 106 0.84 -2.35 -7.25
CA ASP A 106 1.01 -1.20 -6.34
C ASP A 106 2.47 -1.01 -5.87
N SER A 107 3.42 -1.79 -6.42
CA SER A 107 4.86 -1.74 -6.12
C SER A 107 5.68 -1.71 -7.41
N LEU A 108 6.74 -0.89 -7.44
CA LEU A 108 7.65 -0.82 -8.58
C LEU A 108 8.41 -2.12 -8.83
N ASP A 109 8.84 -2.79 -7.76
CA ASP A 109 9.62 -4.02 -7.84
C ASP A 109 8.82 -5.17 -8.47
N ASP A 110 7.49 -5.06 -8.46
CA ASP A 110 6.60 -6.08 -9.01
C ASP A 110 6.28 -5.88 -10.50
N VAL A 111 6.57 -4.69 -11.05
CA VAL A 111 6.11 -4.31 -12.39
C VAL A 111 6.61 -5.28 -13.46
N GLU A 112 7.93 -5.54 -13.51
CA GLU A 112 8.53 -6.40 -14.54
C GLU A 112 8.03 -7.84 -14.43
N ARG A 113 8.02 -8.37 -13.20
CA ARG A 113 7.57 -9.73 -12.90
C ARG A 113 6.12 -9.95 -13.34
N VAL A 114 5.22 -9.04 -12.97
CA VAL A 114 3.80 -9.15 -13.32
C VAL A 114 3.57 -8.89 -14.81
N ALA A 115 4.28 -7.94 -15.43
CA ALA A 115 4.21 -7.72 -16.87
C ALA A 115 4.59 -8.97 -17.66
N ASN A 116 5.68 -9.65 -17.27
CA ASN A 116 6.13 -10.90 -17.89
C ASN A 116 5.15 -12.07 -17.67
N ALA A 117 4.50 -12.13 -16.51
CA ALA A 117 3.43 -13.08 -16.25
C ALA A 117 2.21 -12.79 -17.15
N MET A 118 1.80 -11.52 -17.23
CA MET A 118 0.65 -11.08 -18.03
C MET A 118 0.81 -11.36 -19.52
N LYS A 119 2.03 -11.35 -20.07
CA LYS A 119 2.27 -11.75 -21.49
C LYS A 119 1.92 -13.20 -21.78
N ARG A 120 2.01 -14.08 -20.78
CA ARG A 120 1.84 -15.54 -20.91
C ARG A 120 0.52 -16.04 -20.32
N VAL A 121 -0.35 -15.13 -19.85
CA VAL A 121 -1.53 -15.49 -19.08
C VAL A 121 -2.56 -16.26 -19.92
N GLU A 122 -2.98 -17.40 -19.39
CA GLU A 122 -4.13 -18.14 -19.87
C GLU A 122 -5.41 -17.34 -19.60
N GLN A 123 -6.35 -17.34 -20.56
CA GLN A 123 -7.60 -16.61 -20.42
C GLN A 123 -8.65 -17.36 -19.58
N GLN A 124 -8.39 -18.62 -19.23
CA GLN A 124 -9.31 -19.48 -18.48
C GLN A 124 -8.85 -19.61 -17.03
N GLU A 125 -9.83 -19.56 -16.13
CA GLU A 125 -9.61 -19.78 -14.71
C GLU A 125 -9.35 -21.25 -14.41
N ARG A 126 -8.46 -21.49 -13.45
CA ARG A 126 -8.16 -22.82 -12.93
C ARG A 126 -8.40 -22.87 -11.43
N GLU A 127 -8.50 -24.09 -10.93
CA GLU A 127 -8.53 -24.34 -9.49
C GLU A 127 -7.23 -23.85 -8.84
N ALA A 128 -7.34 -23.14 -7.73
CA ALA A 128 -6.19 -22.72 -6.95
C ALA A 128 -5.48 -23.94 -6.33
N PRO A 129 -4.14 -23.98 -6.33
CA PRO A 129 -3.41 -25.02 -5.65
C PRO A 129 -3.68 -24.98 -4.13
N LYS A 130 -3.54 -26.13 -3.47
CA LYS A 130 -3.76 -26.24 -2.02
C LYS A 130 -2.80 -25.37 -1.20
N HIS A 131 -1.58 -25.18 -1.71
CA HIS A 131 -0.53 -24.36 -1.12
C HIS A 131 0.03 -23.45 -2.19
N LEU A 132 0.21 -22.17 -1.85
CA LEU A 132 0.83 -21.18 -2.71
C LEU A 132 1.57 -20.14 -1.88
N VAL A 133 2.52 -19.47 -2.51
CA VAL A 133 3.26 -18.34 -1.94
C VAL A 133 2.63 -17.05 -2.45
N LEU A 134 2.31 -16.13 -1.54
CA LEU A 134 1.74 -14.83 -1.89
C LEU A 134 2.85 -13.81 -2.08
N ALA A 135 2.84 -13.09 -3.20
CA ALA A 135 3.68 -11.93 -3.36
C ALA A 135 3.30 -10.83 -2.33
N PRO A 136 4.24 -9.95 -1.92
CA PRO A 136 4.00 -8.92 -0.90
C PRO A 136 2.76 -8.05 -1.17
N ASN A 137 2.57 -7.59 -2.41
CA ASN A 137 1.42 -6.80 -2.82
C ASN A 137 0.08 -7.54 -2.70
N VAL A 138 0.06 -8.85 -2.93
CA VAL A 138 -1.12 -9.70 -2.77
C VAL A 138 -1.44 -9.88 -1.28
N SER A 139 -0.41 -10.15 -0.48
CA SER A 139 -0.53 -10.28 0.98
C SER A 139 -1.05 -8.98 1.61
N ALA A 140 -0.53 -7.83 1.20
CA ALA A 140 -0.89 -6.50 1.72
C ALA A 140 -2.40 -6.23 1.71
N ALA A 141 -3.06 -6.54 0.58
CA ALA A 141 -4.50 -6.34 0.42
C ALA A 141 -5.34 -7.22 1.34
N LEU A 142 -4.79 -8.34 1.80
CA LEU A 142 -5.47 -9.30 2.64
C LEU A 142 -5.28 -9.03 4.13
N LEU A 143 -4.17 -8.38 4.52
CA LEU A 143 -3.82 -8.12 5.92
C LEU A 143 -4.98 -7.62 6.78
N PRO A 144 -5.80 -6.62 6.37
CA PRO A 144 -6.87 -6.11 7.23
C PRO A 144 -7.96 -7.13 7.56
N SER A 145 -8.06 -8.21 6.77
CA SER A 145 -9.11 -9.22 6.87
C SER A 145 -8.64 -10.53 7.51
N LEU A 146 -7.37 -10.62 7.90
CA LEU A 146 -6.78 -11.86 8.41
C LEU A 146 -6.81 -11.93 9.94
N PRO A 147 -7.08 -13.11 10.53
CA PRO A 147 -7.28 -13.26 11.98
C PRO A 147 -5.97 -13.29 12.80
N ASN A 148 -4.81 -13.42 12.16
CA ASN A 148 -3.51 -13.67 12.78
C ASN A 148 -2.51 -12.56 12.49
N VAL A 149 -2.92 -11.31 12.65
CA VAL A 149 -2.09 -10.14 12.34
C VAL A 149 -1.56 -9.50 13.62
N ASP A 150 -0.26 -9.22 13.64
CA ASP A 150 0.42 -8.47 14.68
C ASP A 150 0.90 -7.12 14.16
N GLN A 151 1.05 -6.17 15.07
CA GLN A 151 1.82 -4.96 14.81
C GLN A 151 3.32 -5.23 14.99
N MET A 152 4.10 -4.74 14.05
CA MET A 152 5.56 -4.76 14.09
C MET A 152 6.12 -3.38 14.42
N ALA A 153 7.31 -3.35 15.01
CA ALA A 153 8.07 -2.12 15.17
C ALA A 153 8.33 -1.48 13.80
N GLY A 154 8.30 -0.14 13.72
CA GLY A 154 8.64 0.54 12.48
C GLY A 154 8.32 2.03 12.47
N GLY A 155 9.34 2.87 12.32
CA GLY A 155 9.19 4.32 12.26
C GLY A 155 8.61 4.90 13.54
N VAL A 156 7.86 6.00 13.38
CA VAL A 156 7.22 6.72 14.49
C VAL A 156 5.70 6.76 14.34
N ASP A 157 5.00 6.79 15.48
CA ASP A 157 3.55 6.87 15.57
C ASP A 157 3.02 8.30 15.34
N GLY A 158 1.70 8.48 15.44
CA GLY A 158 1.05 9.79 15.27
C GLY A 158 1.43 10.86 16.31
N LYS A 159 2.15 10.49 17.36
CA LYS A 159 2.68 11.38 18.41
C LYS A 159 4.21 11.51 18.34
N GLY A 160 4.85 10.94 17.32
CA GLY A 160 6.31 10.97 17.18
C GLY A 160 7.03 10.09 18.21
N HIS A 161 6.41 9.04 18.73
CA HIS A 161 7.07 7.98 19.50
C HIS A 161 7.50 6.84 18.58
N ASP A 162 8.59 6.15 18.91
CA ASP A 162 8.98 4.94 18.19
C ASP A 162 7.90 3.86 18.30
N ILE A 163 7.52 3.27 17.17
CA ILE A 163 6.58 2.14 17.15
C ILE A 163 7.34 0.88 17.58
N GLY A 164 6.88 0.26 18.66
CA GLY A 164 7.44 -0.98 19.23
C GLY A 164 6.64 -2.25 18.93
N GLU A 165 7.26 -3.41 19.11
CA GLU A 165 6.59 -4.73 19.07
C GLU A 165 5.90 -5.01 20.41
N THR A 166 4.81 -4.31 20.74
CA THR A 166 4.06 -4.56 22.00
C THR A 166 2.54 -4.53 21.80
N PHE A 167 1.82 -5.21 22.70
CA PHE A 167 0.38 -5.02 22.91
C PHE A 167 0.15 -3.66 23.58
N GLY A 168 0.20 -2.57 22.81
CA GLY A 168 -0.04 -1.21 23.27
C GLY A 168 -0.68 -0.37 22.15
N GLU A 169 -1.43 0.67 22.52
CA GLU A 169 -2.08 1.55 21.55
C GLU A 169 -1.03 2.42 20.85
N ASN A 170 -0.55 1.96 19.68
CA ASN A 170 0.17 2.84 18.76
C ASN A 170 -0.82 3.90 18.24
N TRP A 171 -0.46 5.17 18.36
CA TRP A 171 -1.36 6.25 18.02
C TRP A 171 -1.39 6.46 16.52
N TYR A 172 -2.59 6.46 15.95
CA TYR A 172 -2.78 6.81 14.55
C TYR A 172 -2.57 8.32 14.33
N ARG A 173 -2.21 8.70 13.11
CA ARG A 173 -1.91 10.07 12.72
C ARG A 173 -3.20 10.85 12.49
N PRO A 174 -3.43 12.02 13.11
CA PRO A 174 -4.59 12.84 12.80
C PRO A 174 -4.69 13.12 11.30
N SER A 175 -5.84 12.80 10.69
CA SER A 175 -6.21 13.31 9.37
C SER A 175 -6.92 14.64 9.57
N TYR A 176 -6.60 15.66 8.76
CA TYR A 176 -7.22 17.00 8.87
C TYR A 176 -8.72 17.05 8.60
N ARG A 177 -9.32 15.92 8.22
CA ARG A 177 -10.72 15.85 7.79
C ARG A 177 -11.63 15.15 8.78
N VAL A 178 -11.10 14.27 9.61
CA VAL A 178 -11.88 13.42 10.52
C VAL A 178 -11.03 12.96 11.67
N ARG A 179 -11.64 12.86 12.86
CA ARG A 179 -11.04 12.16 13.99
C ARG A 179 -10.84 10.70 13.57
N PRO A 180 -9.60 10.22 13.47
CA PRO A 180 -9.37 8.91 12.92
C PRO A 180 -9.77 7.80 13.89
N ILE A 181 -10.25 6.68 13.35
CA ILE A 181 -10.43 5.44 14.09
C ILE A 181 -9.05 4.87 14.42
N ARG A 182 -8.82 4.49 15.68
CA ARG A 182 -7.56 3.85 16.09
C ARG A 182 -7.39 2.54 15.33
N MET A 183 -6.34 2.45 14.52
CA MET A 183 -5.98 1.23 13.80
C MET A 183 -4.48 0.95 13.95
N PRO A 184 -4.07 -0.33 14.09
CA PRO A 184 -2.65 -0.66 14.20
C PRO A 184 -1.91 -0.35 12.89
N LEU A 185 -0.65 0.07 13.02
CA LEU A 185 0.28 0.36 11.92
C LEU A 185 1.23 -0.83 11.72
N ASN A 186 1.91 -0.91 10.57
CA ASN A 186 2.97 -1.88 10.31
C ASN A 186 2.54 -3.33 10.61
N LEU A 187 1.45 -3.75 9.98
CA LEU A 187 0.88 -5.07 10.17
C LEU A 187 1.77 -6.15 9.56
N ARG A 188 2.00 -7.23 10.31
CA ARG A 188 2.62 -8.48 9.83
C ARG A 188 1.74 -9.67 10.19
N LEU A 189 1.77 -10.72 9.38
CA LEU A 189 1.11 -11.98 9.74
C LEU A 189 1.99 -12.75 10.74
N ARG A 190 1.36 -13.24 11.81
CA ARG A 190 1.96 -14.16 12.76
C ARG A 190 1.96 -15.57 12.15
N THR A 191 3.13 -16.21 12.13
CA THR A 191 3.31 -17.58 11.64
C THR A 191 4.35 -18.32 12.48
N GLU A 192 4.15 -19.62 12.68
CA GLU A 192 5.14 -20.52 13.30
C GLU A 192 6.17 -21.04 12.29
N LYS A 193 5.85 -20.96 10.98
CA LYS A 193 6.74 -21.37 9.89
C LYS A 193 7.50 -20.16 9.37
N THR A 194 8.81 -20.28 9.22
CA THR A 194 9.70 -19.20 8.75
C THR A 194 10.37 -19.49 7.40
N GLY A 195 10.23 -20.72 6.89
CA GLY A 195 10.76 -21.13 5.59
C GLY A 195 9.70 -21.04 4.50
N ILE A 196 10.12 -20.61 3.30
CA ILE A 196 9.30 -20.64 2.09
C ILE A 196 9.80 -21.78 1.21
N ASP A 197 8.88 -22.63 0.79
CA ASP A 197 9.15 -23.65 -0.20
C ASP A 197 9.23 -22.98 -1.59
N PRO A 198 10.41 -22.97 -2.24
CA PRO A 198 10.60 -22.30 -3.52
C PRO A 198 9.86 -23.00 -4.67
N ASP A 199 9.45 -24.26 -4.49
CA ASP A 199 8.80 -25.06 -5.53
C ASP A 199 7.27 -24.88 -5.54
N LEU A 200 6.71 -24.11 -4.60
CA LEU A 200 5.28 -23.81 -4.57
C LEU A 200 4.90 -22.75 -5.63
N PRO A 201 3.70 -22.88 -6.24
CA PRO A 201 3.16 -21.84 -7.12
C PRO A 201 3.08 -20.49 -6.41
N ARG A 202 3.33 -19.40 -7.16
CA ARG A 202 3.31 -18.02 -6.63
C ARG A 202 2.08 -17.26 -7.14
N ALA A 203 1.31 -16.67 -6.23
CA ALA A 203 0.34 -15.63 -6.59
C ALA A 203 1.07 -14.31 -6.79
N VAL A 204 1.24 -13.89 -8.04
CA VAL A 204 2.11 -12.78 -8.41
C VAL A 204 1.43 -11.43 -8.44
N ALA A 205 0.10 -11.39 -8.62
CA ALA A 205 -0.69 -10.16 -8.66
C ALA A 205 -2.14 -10.40 -8.24
N LEU A 206 -2.79 -9.34 -7.77
CA LEU A 206 -4.25 -9.29 -7.60
C LEU A 206 -4.90 -9.03 -8.95
N LEU A 207 -6.01 -9.71 -9.20
CA LEU A 207 -6.85 -9.48 -10.37
C LEU A 207 -8.08 -8.70 -9.95
N ALA A 208 -8.39 -7.66 -10.72
CA ALA A 208 -9.57 -6.85 -10.45
C ALA A 208 -10.86 -7.52 -11.01
N PRO A 209 -12.01 -7.32 -10.34
CA PRO A 209 -12.19 -6.66 -9.04
C PRO A 209 -11.91 -7.62 -7.86
N PRO A 210 -11.37 -7.14 -6.72
CA PRO A 210 -11.35 -7.91 -5.47
C PRO A 210 -12.76 -8.01 -4.86
N ASP A 211 -13.11 -9.16 -4.25
CA ASP A 211 -14.44 -9.40 -3.65
C ASP A 211 -14.35 -10.02 -2.25
N GLY A 212 -14.46 -9.18 -1.21
CA GLY A 212 -14.47 -9.63 0.19
C GLY A 212 -13.27 -10.51 0.56
N LEU A 213 -13.54 -11.66 1.20
CA LEU A 213 -12.52 -12.65 1.58
C LEU A 213 -12.09 -13.56 0.42
N THR A 214 -12.68 -13.38 -0.76
CA THR A 214 -12.41 -14.21 -1.94
C THR A 214 -11.71 -13.35 -2.97
N VAL A 215 -10.39 -13.47 -3.03
CA VAL A 215 -9.59 -12.68 -3.98
C VAL A 215 -9.22 -13.50 -5.19
N ARG A 216 -9.27 -12.84 -6.33
CA ARG A 216 -8.84 -13.40 -7.61
C ARG A 216 -7.37 -13.01 -7.82
N VAL A 217 -6.53 -13.98 -8.12
CA VAL A 217 -5.08 -13.80 -8.22
C VAL A 217 -4.54 -14.36 -9.52
N LEU A 218 -3.42 -13.80 -9.98
CA LEU A 218 -2.62 -14.35 -11.06
C LEU A 218 -1.62 -15.33 -10.46
N ILE A 219 -1.69 -16.61 -10.82
CA ILE A 219 -0.74 -17.63 -10.38
C ILE A 219 0.30 -17.86 -11.47
N ASP A 220 1.59 -17.91 -11.09
CA ASP A 220 2.69 -18.44 -11.89
C ASP A 220 3.23 -19.69 -11.17
N ASP A 221 3.13 -20.86 -11.82
CA ASP A 221 3.64 -22.15 -11.30
C ASP A 221 4.98 -22.57 -11.93
N GLY A 222 5.64 -21.66 -12.65
CA GLY A 222 6.88 -21.90 -13.39
C GLY A 222 6.66 -22.48 -14.79
N THR A 223 5.53 -23.13 -15.05
CA THR A 223 5.18 -23.67 -16.37
C THR A 223 4.07 -22.86 -17.04
N ARG A 224 3.08 -22.43 -16.26
CA ARG A 224 1.86 -21.76 -16.72
C ARG A 224 1.57 -20.54 -15.87
N VAL A 225 0.87 -19.60 -16.48
CA VAL A 225 0.35 -18.42 -15.81
C VAL A 225 -1.16 -18.38 -15.99
N TYR A 226 -1.93 -18.37 -14.92
CA TYR A 226 -3.39 -18.46 -15.00
C TYR A 226 -4.10 -17.73 -13.85
N PRO A 227 -5.32 -17.24 -14.08
CA PRO A 227 -6.15 -16.73 -13.00
C PRO A 227 -6.67 -17.88 -12.13
N ALA A 228 -6.74 -17.64 -10.82
CA ALA A 228 -7.39 -18.51 -9.85
C ALA A 228 -8.04 -17.70 -8.73
N THR A 229 -9.05 -18.28 -8.10
CA THR A 229 -9.74 -17.66 -6.95
C THR A 229 -9.30 -18.32 -5.65
N VAL A 230 -8.88 -17.52 -4.67
CA VAL A 230 -8.41 -17.99 -3.36
C VAL A 230 -9.24 -17.38 -2.23
N HIS A 231 -9.42 -18.14 -1.15
CA HIS A 231 -10.12 -17.68 0.05
C HIS A 231 -9.13 -17.28 1.15
N ALA A 232 -9.21 -16.04 1.61
CA ALA A 232 -8.25 -15.42 2.53
C ALA A 232 -8.19 -16.12 3.90
N GLY A 233 -9.30 -16.67 4.38
CA GLY A 233 -9.38 -17.36 5.68
C GLY A 233 -8.58 -18.68 5.80
N ARG A 234 -7.78 -19.06 4.79
CA ARG A 234 -6.91 -20.25 4.81
C ARG A 234 -5.45 -19.92 4.51
N ILE A 235 -5.04 -18.67 4.72
CA ILE A 235 -3.68 -18.21 4.45
C ILE A 235 -2.81 -18.39 5.69
N GLU A 236 -1.83 -19.28 5.58
CA GLU A 236 -0.62 -19.26 6.41
C GLU A 236 0.45 -18.53 5.60
N ALA A 237 0.98 -17.41 6.09
CA ALA A 237 1.93 -16.59 5.33
C ALA A 237 3.25 -16.43 6.07
N VAL A 238 4.34 -16.52 5.31
CA VAL A 238 5.70 -16.13 5.71
C VAL A 238 6.06 -14.91 4.87
N SER A 239 6.61 -13.86 5.48
CA SER A 239 7.14 -12.72 4.73
C SER A 239 8.64 -12.94 4.48
N GLU A 240 9.08 -12.90 3.22
CA GLU A 240 10.52 -12.93 2.86
C GLU A 240 11.26 -11.70 3.41
N THR A 241 10.54 -10.59 3.60
CA THR A 241 11.06 -9.28 3.96
C THR A 241 10.21 -8.63 5.04
N VAL A 242 10.86 -7.87 5.93
CA VAL A 242 10.20 -6.89 6.80
C VAL A 242 9.73 -5.75 5.90
N THR A 243 8.54 -5.86 5.32
CA THR A 243 8.01 -4.86 4.38
C THR A 243 6.98 -3.98 5.09
N TRP A 244 7.17 -2.67 4.96
CA TRP A 244 6.20 -1.67 5.39
C TRP A 244 5.02 -1.66 4.41
N TYR A 245 3.82 -1.92 4.93
CA TYR A 245 2.58 -1.71 4.18
C TYR A 245 1.97 -0.41 4.70
N PRO A 246 2.02 0.70 3.93
CA PRO A 246 1.42 1.94 4.38
C PRO A 246 -0.05 1.68 4.72
N TYR A 247 -0.47 2.08 5.91
CA TYR A 247 -1.87 2.32 6.16
C TYR A 247 -2.35 3.36 5.14
N ALA A 248 -3.42 3.05 4.41
CA ALA A 248 -3.87 3.76 3.23
C ALA A 248 -2.93 3.77 2.00
N GLY A 249 -2.06 2.76 1.87
CA GLY A 249 -1.32 2.45 0.64
C GLY A 249 -2.16 1.65 -0.36
N GLY A 250 -2.04 1.97 -1.65
CA GLY A 250 -2.73 1.27 -2.74
C GLY A 250 -4.23 1.56 -2.84
N SER A 251 -4.90 0.77 -3.69
CA SER A 251 -6.33 0.87 -4.06
C SER A 251 -7.30 0.88 -2.86
N PHE A 252 -6.91 0.26 -1.73
CA PHE A 252 -7.73 0.10 -0.53
C PHE A 252 -7.63 1.29 0.44
N GLY A 253 -6.63 2.16 0.28
CA GLY A 253 -6.44 3.30 1.17
C GLY A 253 -7.41 4.46 0.97
N ALA A 254 -8.04 4.52 -0.20
CA ALA A 254 -8.99 5.58 -0.52
C ALA A 254 -10.37 5.37 0.13
N GLU A 255 -10.78 4.11 0.33
CA GLU A 255 -12.10 3.79 0.91
C GLU A 255 -12.13 3.90 2.44
N MET A 256 -11.01 3.71 3.12
CA MET A 256 -10.92 3.79 4.59
C MET A 256 -10.85 5.22 5.16
N MET A 257 -10.78 6.24 4.29
CA MET A 257 -10.76 7.66 4.67
C MET A 257 -12.08 8.39 4.36
N LEU A 258 -13.16 7.64 4.08
CA LEU A 258 -14.52 8.15 3.87
C LEU A 258 -15.43 7.80 5.04
#